data_AF-A0A447UF29-F1
#
_entry.id   AF-A0A447UF29-F1
#
_cell.length_a   1.000
_cell.length_b   1.000
_cell.length_c   1.000
_cell.angle_alpha   90.00
_cell.angle_beta   90.00
_cell.angle_gamma   90.00
#
_symmetry.space_group_name_H-M   'P 1'
#
loop_
_entity.id
_entity.type
_entity.pdbx_description
1 polymer ?
#
loop_
_entity_poly.entity_id
_entity_poly.type
_entity_poly.pdbx_seq_one_letter_code
_entity_poly.pdbx_strand_id
1 'polypeptide(L)'
;MLTLVGGAGLLIRRLFNQRVRASSSTADILILCILLIQCILGLTTIPFSAQHPDGSEMLKLVGWAQAVVTFQGGASAHLDGVAPIFRAHLVLGMTIFLIFPFTRLVHVWSAPFEYFTRRYQIVRSRR
;
A
#
# COMPACT_ATOMS: atom_id res chain seq x y z
N MET A 1 -13.11 1.75 -3.04
CA MET A 1 -14.06 0.75 -3.60
C MET A 1 -13.51 0.03 -4.83
N LEU A 2 -13.11 0.72 -5.90
CA LEU A 2 -12.55 0.10 -7.13
C LEU A 2 -11.35 -0.84 -6.85
N THR A 3 -10.40 -0.38 -6.03
CA THR A 3 -9.22 -1.15 -5.62
C THR A 3 -9.55 -2.43 -4.86
N LEU A 4 -10.58 -2.38 -4.00
CA LEU A 4 -11.05 -3.53 -3.23
C LEU A 4 -11.66 -4.59 -4.15
N VAL A 5 -12.55 -4.17 -5.07
CA VAL A 5 -13.21 -5.09 -6.02
C VAL A 5 -12.18 -5.71 -6.96
N GLY A 6 -11.29 -4.91 -7.54
CA GLY A 6 -10.22 -5.39 -8.40
C GLY A 6 -9.26 -6.35 -7.68
N GLY A 7 -8.83 -5.98 -6.47
CA GLY A 7 -7.97 -6.82 -5.65
C GLY A 7 -8.64 -8.15 -5.25
N ALA A 8 -9.92 -8.11 -4.87
CA ALA A 8 -10.68 -9.31 -4.51
C ALA A 8 -10.83 -10.25 -5.71
N GLY A 9 -11.14 -9.71 -6.89
CA GLY A 9 -11.18 -10.48 -8.14
C GLY A 9 -9.82 -11.11 -8.49
N LEU A 10 -8.73 -10.38 -8.31
CA LEU A 10 -7.37 -10.92 -8.50
C LEU A 10 -7.03 -12.02 -7.49
N LEU A 11 -7.47 -11.88 -6.23
CA LEU A 11 -7.22 -12.88 -5.20
C LEU A 11 -8.01 -14.17 -5.49
N ILE A 12 -9.30 -14.05 -5.82
CA ILE A 12 -10.14 -15.18 -6.23
C ILE A 12 -9.50 -15.88 -7.43
N ARG A 13 -9.08 -15.14 -8.45
CA ARG A 13 -8.38 -15.72 -9.61
C ARG A 13 -7.12 -16.48 -9.20
N ARG A 14 -6.33 -15.95 -8.26
CA ARG A 14 -5.06 -16.57 -7.83
C ARG A 14 -5.26 -17.84 -7.01
N LEU A 15 -6.36 -17.93 -6.25
CA LEU A 15 -6.66 -19.08 -5.39
C LEU A 15 -7.40 -20.19 -6.13
N PHE A 16 -8.38 -19.85 -6.98
CA PHE A 16 -9.29 -20.83 -7.59
C PHE A 16 -8.88 -21.27 -9.00
N ASN A 17 -8.09 -20.48 -9.73
CA ASN A 17 -7.63 -20.88 -11.06
C ASN A 17 -6.38 -21.77 -10.95
N GLN A 18 -6.52 -23.05 -11.30
CA GLN A 18 -5.44 -24.05 -11.22
C GLN A 18 -4.14 -23.62 -11.92
N ARG A 19 -4.24 -22.98 -13.10
CA ARG A 19 -3.06 -22.53 -13.87
C ARG A 19 -2.30 -21.41 -13.17
N VAL A 20 -3.03 -20.48 -12.57
CA VAL A 20 -2.45 -19.32 -11.87
C VAL A 20 -1.89 -19.75 -10.52
N ARG A 21 -2.58 -20.64 -9.80
CA ARG A 21 -2.13 -21.16 -8.52
C ARG A 21 -0.85 -21.99 -8.67
N ALA A 22 -0.73 -22.80 -9.72
CA ALA A 22 0.46 -23.62 -9.98
C ALA A 22 1.73 -22.79 -10.26
N SER A 23 1.58 -21.57 -10.79
CA SER A 23 2.69 -20.66 -11.12
C SER A 23 2.89 -19.53 -10.11
N SER A 24 2.04 -19.42 -9.08
CA SER A 24 2.13 -18.36 -8.07
C SER A 24 2.99 -18.81 -6.90
N SER A 25 3.81 -17.89 -6.36
CA SER A 25 4.51 -18.13 -5.10
C SER A 25 3.62 -17.84 -3.88
N THR A 26 3.97 -18.35 -2.71
CA THR A 26 3.26 -18.04 -1.46
C THR A 26 3.32 -16.55 -1.15
N ALA A 27 4.47 -15.90 -1.40
CA ALA A 27 4.66 -14.46 -1.19
C ALA A 27 3.68 -13.62 -2.03
N ASP A 28 3.34 -14.08 -3.23
CA ASP A 28 2.40 -13.42 -4.13
C ASP A 28 0.95 -13.40 -3.63
N ILE A 29 0.55 -14.48 -2.96
CA ILE A 29 -0.77 -14.59 -2.35
C ILE A 29 -0.78 -13.76 -1.08
N LEU A 30 0.25 -13.90 -0.24
CA LEU A 30 0.37 -13.19 1.02
C LEU A 30 0.31 -11.66 0.84
N ILE A 31 1.10 -11.11 -0.09
CA ILE A 31 1.11 -9.66 -0.31
C ILE A 31 -0.23 -9.14 -0.82
N LEU A 32 -0.91 -9.91 -1.68
CA LEU A 32 -2.23 -9.54 -2.19
C LEU A 32 -3.30 -9.57 -1.09
N CYS A 33 -3.24 -10.55 -0.19
CA CYS A 33 -4.09 -10.61 1.00
C CYS A 33 -3.84 -9.41 1.92
N ILE A 34 -2.57 -9.10 2.21
CA ILE A 34 -2.20 -7.96 3.06
C ILE A 34 -2.70 -6.64 2.46
N LEU A 35 -2.52 -6.44 1.15
CA LEU A 35 -3.03 -5.24 0.46
C LEU A 35 -4.55 -5.13 0.52
N LEU A 36 -5.27 -6.25 0.42
CA LEU A 36 -6.71 -6.26 0.57
C LEU A 36 -7.15 -5.89 1.99
N ILE A 37 -6.51 -6.48 3.01
CA ILE A 37 -6.77 -6.13 4.41
C ILE A 37 -6.47 -4.64 4.64
N GLN A 38 -5.34 -4.14 4.15
CA GLN A 38 -4.97 -2.73 4.25
C GLN A 38 -6.01 -1.82 3.59
N CYS A 39 -6.52 -2.21 2.41
CA CYS A 39 -7.56 -1.46 1.71
C CYS A 39 -8.88 -1.48 2.47
N ILE A 40 -9.27 -2.61 3.07
CA ILE A 40 -10.47 -2.71 3.91
C ILE A 40 -10.31 -1.80 5.13
N LEU A 41 -9.19 -1.89 5.85
CA LEU A 41 -8.91 -1.02 7.01
C LEU A 41 -9.00 0.46 6.62
N GLY A 42 -8.42 0.85 5.49
CA GLY A 42 -8.46 2.25 5.01
C GLY A 42 -9.84 2.71 4.53
N LEU A 43 -10.75 1.80 4.17
CA LEU A 43 -12.16 2.15 3.91
C LEU A 43 -12.95 2.23 5.22
N THR A 44 -12.62 1.37 6.20
CA THR A 44 -13.21 1.39 7.53
C THR A 44 -12.85 2.65 8.32
N THR A 45 -11.74 3.33 8.02
CA THR A 45 -11.40 4.61 8.67
C THR A 45 -12.33 5.75 8.24
N ILE A 46 -12.97 5.67 7.07
CA ILE A 46 -13.84 6.73 6.53
C ILE A 46 -14.98 7.11 7.51
N PRO A 47 -15.80 6.19 8.03
CA PRO A 47 -16.83 6.54 9.01
C PRO A 47 -16.28 7.13 10.31
N PHE A 48 -15.06 6.76 10.74
CA PHE A 48 -14.42 7.35 11.92
C PHE A 48 -13.94 8.79 11.65
N SER A 49 -13.39 9.04 10.46
CA SER A 49 -13.04 10.40 10.02
C SER A 49 -14.29 11.27 9.84
N ALA A 50 -15.41 10.69 9.40
CA ALA A 50 -16.68 11.42 9.23
C ALA A 50 -17.25 11.94 10.55
N GLN A 51 -16.87 11.36 11.70
CA GLN A 51 -17.22 11.87 13.03
C GLN A 51 -16.46 13.15 13.42
N HIS A 52 -15.36 13.45 12.71
CA HIS A 52 -14.49 14.61 12.95
C HIS A 52 -14.35 15.43 11.66
N PRO A 53 -15.43 16.07 11.18
CA PRO A 53 -15.44 16.83 9.93
C PRO A 53 -14.54 18.07 9.96
N ASP A 54 -14.14 18.50 11.15
CA ASP A 54 -13.13 19.54 11.41
C ASP A 54 -11.71 19.11 11.00
N GLY A 55 -11.49 17.82 10.72
CA GLY A 55 -10.20 17.30 10.26
C GLY A 55 -9.15 17.13 11.35
N SER A 56 -9.53 17.25 12.63
CA SER A 56 -8.62 17.06 13.77
C SER A 56 -7.90 15.71 13.76
N GLU A 57 -8.60 14.62 13.43
CA GLU A 57 -7.99 13.29 13.28
C GLU A 57 -6.98 13.24 12.11
N MET A 58 -7.25 13.95 11.00
CA MET A 58 -6.32 14.03 9.88
C MET A 58 -5.04 14.80 10.25
N LEU A 59 -5.16 15.90 10.99
CA LEU A 59 -4.00 16.70 11.43
C LEU A 59 -3.05 15.89 12.32
N LYS A 60 -3.59 15.05 13.20
CA LYS A 60 -2.82 14.10 14.03
C LYS A 60 -2.01 13.12 13.18
N LEU A 61 -2.65 12.51 12.18
CA LEU A 61 -2.00 11.56 11.27
C LEU A 61 -0.92 12.20 10.39
N VAL A 62 -1.20 13.41 9.88
CA VAL A 62 -0.24 14.17 9.07
C VAL A 62 0.96 14.60 9.92
N GLY A 63 0.73 15.09 11.14
CA GLY A 63 1.80 15.46 12.08
C GLY A 63 2.71 14.27 12.40
N TRP A 64 2.13 13.10 12.67
CA TRP A 64 2.91 11.86 12.84
C TRP A 64 3.73 11.53 11.58
N ALA A 65 3.10 11.55 10.40
CA ALA A 65 3.79 11.20 9.15
C ALA A 65 4.95 12.16 8.86
N GLN A 66 4.74 13.47 9.06
CA GLN A 66 5.76 14.51 8.90
C GLN A 66 6.91 14.31 9.87
N ALA A 67 6.63 14.08 11.16
CA ALA A 67 7.66 13.87 12.17
C ALA A 67 8.52 12.64 11.84
N VAL A 68 7.91 11.55 11.39
CA VAL A 68 8.64 10.33 10.98
C VAL A 68 9.56 10.60 9.79
N VAL A 69 9.07 11.24 8.71
CA VAL A 69 9.88 11.46 7.50
C VAL A 69 10.94 12.56 7.67
N THR A 70 10.72 13.50 8.58
CA THR A 70 11.69 14.56 8.93
C THR A 70 12.61 14.19 10.10
N PHE A 71 12.54 12.94 10.56
CA PHE A 71 13.34 12.41 11.67
C PHE A 71 13.22 13.22 12.97
N GLN A 72 12.04 13.78 13.23
CA GLN A 72 11.73 14.46 14.48
C GLN A 72 11.33 13.44 15.56
N GLY A 73 11.94 13.54 16.73
CA GLY A 73 11.58 12.71 17.89
C GLY A 73 10.16 12.99 18.38
N GLY A 74 9.57 12.03 19.09
CA GLY A 74 8.24 12.20 19.70
C GLY A 74 7.05 12.06 18.73
N ALA A 75 7.26 11.53 17.52
CA ALA A 75 6.21 11.37 16.51
C ALA A 75 4.94 10.66 17.05
N SER A 76 5.09 9.69 17.96
CA SER A 76 3.97 8.95 18.55
C SER A 76 3.01 9.83 19.34
N ALA A 77 3.47 10.95 19.91
CA ALA A 77 2.62 11.88 20.67
C ALA A 77 1.55 12.54 19.79
N HIS A 78 1.79 12.67 18.49
CA HIS A 78 0.78 13.16 17.56
C HIS A 78 -0.41 12.21 17.41
N LEU A 79 -0.28 10.93 17.77
CA LEU A 79 -1.33 9.91 17.66
C LEU A 79 -2.14 9.72 18.95
N ASP A 80 -2.01 10.62 19.92
CA ASP A 80 -2.76 10.57 21.16
C ASP A 80 -4.26 10.84 20.92
N GLY A 81 -5.10 9.98 21.48
CA GLY A 81 -6.56 10.01 21.29
C GLY A 81 -7.05 9.59 19.91
N VAL A 82 -6.18 9.17 18.98
CA VAL A 82 -6.59 8.66 17.66
C VAL A 82 -7.25 7.28 17.79
N ALA A 83 -8.32 7.06 17.03
CA ALA A 83 -9.02 5.77 17.03
C ALA A 83 -8.10 4.60 16.66
N PRO A 84 -8.26 3.42 17.28
CA PRO A 84 -7.36 2.27 17.10
C PRO A 84 -7.31 1.76 15.65
N ILE A 85 -8.37 2.01 14.87
CA ILE A 85 -8.43 1.64 13.46
C ILE A 85 -7.33 2.32 12.63
N PHE A 86 -7.02 3.59 12.92
CA PHE A 86 -5.95 4.30 12.23
C PHE A 86 -4.59 3.73 12.64
N ARG A 87 -4.39 3.38 13.91
CA ARG A 87 -3.16 2.75 14.39
C ARG A 87 -2.91 1.42 13.68
N ALA A 88 -3.94 0.58 13.55
CA ALA A 88 -3.87 -0.68 12.80
C ALA A 88 -3.51 -0.45 11.33
N HIS A 89 -4.12 0.56 10.70
CA HIS A 89 -3.83 0.94 9.31
C HIS A 89 -2.38 1.43 9.13
N LEU A 90 -1.87 2.25 10.05
CA LEU A 90 -0.49 2.74 10.00
C LEU A 90 0.52 1.61 10.17
N VAL A 91 0.33 0.73 11.16
CA VAL A 91 1.23 -0.39 11.41
C VAL A 91 1.26 -1.36 10.23
N LEU A 92 0.09 -1.72 9.69
CA LEU A 92 0.02 -2.61 8.53
C LEU A 92 0.60 -1.95 7.27
N GLY A 93 0.40 -0.64 7.09
CA GLY A 93 1.02 0.15 6.02
C GLY A 93 2.55 0.14 6.10
N MET A 94 3.12 0.40 7.27
CA MET A 94 4.57 0.34 7.48
C MET A 94 5.12 -1.08 7.30
N THR A 95 4.35 -2.10 7.68
CA THR A 95 4.71 -3.51 7.45
C THR A 95 4.78 -3.82 5.95
N ILE A 96 3.89 -3.26 5.12
CA ILE A 96 3.96 -3.40 3.66
C ILE A 96 5.28 -2.82 3.12
N PHE A 97 5.72 -1.66 3.62
CA PHE A 97 7.02 -1.10 3.24
C PHE A 97 8.20 -1.98 3.68
N LEU A 98 8.11 -2.64 4.82
CA LEU A 98 9.15 -3.57 5.30
C LEU A 98 9.28 -4.82 4.41
N ILE A 99 8.15 -5.40 3.99
CA ILE A 99 8.15 -6.59 3.11
C ILE A 99 8.29 -6.23 1.63
N PHE A 100 8.21 -4.95 1.28
CA PHE A 100 8.27 -4.44 -0.08
C PHE A 100 9.43 -5.02 -0.92
N PRO A 101 10.71 -5.01 -0.47
CA PRO A 101 11.83 -5.47 -1.29
C PRO A 101 11.85 -6.99 -1.50
N PHE A 102 11.10 -7.75 -0.69
CA PHE A 102 11.04 -9.21 -0.74
C PHE A 102 9.82 -9.74 -1.50
N THR A 103 9.00 -8.85 -2.04
CA THR A 103 7.77 -9.21 -2.76
C THR A 103 7.81 -8.67 -4.18
N ARG A 104 6.84 -9.08 -5.00
CA ARG A 104 6.71 -8.54 -6.36
C ARG A 104 6.45 -7.04 -6.41
N LEU A 105 6.18 -6.36 -5.29
CA LEU A 105 5.93 -4.92 -5.23
C LEU A 105 7.06 -4.05 -5.79
N VAL A 106 8.28 -4.60 -5.89
CA VAL A 106 9.41 -3.94 -6.56
C VAL A 106 9.09 -3.43 -7.96
N HIS A 107 8.10 -4.00 -8.65
CA HIS A 107 7.63 -3.53 -9.96
C HIS A 107 7.18 -2.06 -9.95
N VAL A 108 6.75 -1.52 -8.80
CA VAL A 108 6.35 -0.11 -8.65
C VAL A 108 7.51 0.84 -8.98
N TRP A 109 8.77 0.43 -8.72
CA TRP A 109 9.96 1.23 -9.07
C TRP A 109 10.24 1.27 -10.58
N SER A 110 9.80 0.27 -11.32
CA SER A 110 10.01 0.17 -12.78
C SER A 110 8.86 0.79 -13.58
N ALA A 111 8.13 1.72 -12.98
CA ALA A 111 7.09 2.47 -13.68
C ALA A 111 7.68 3.16 -14.93
N PRO A 112 7.17 2.87 -16.15
CA PRO A 112 7.85 3.19 -17.39
C PRO A 112 7.61 4.65 -17.83
N PHE A 113 7.95 5.62 -16.98
CA PHE A 113 7.80 7.05 -17.30
C PHE A 113 8.66 7.49 -18.48
N GLU A 114 9.83 6.87 -18.64
CA GLU A 114 10.75 7.13 -19.77
C GLU A 114 10.10 6.76 -21.12
N TYR A 115 9.12 5.85 -21.15
CA TYR A 115 8.49 5.41 -22.40
C TYR A 115 7.83 6.55 -23.17
N PHE A 116 7.36 7.60 -22.49
CA PHE A 116 6.73 8.75 -23.15
C PHE A 116 7.69 9.57 -24.01
N THR A 117 8.98 9.58 -23.68
CA THR A 117 10.01 10.36 -24.41
C THR A 117 10.96 9.48 -25.21
N ARG A 118 10.90 8.16 -25.03
CA ARG A 118 11.76 7.17 -25.66
C ARG A 118 11.48 7.05 -27.16
N ARG A 119 12.53 7.01 -27.98
CA ARG A 119 12.43 6.72 -29.42
C ARG A 119 11.94 5.28 -29.63
N TYR A 120 11.12 5.07 -30.67
CA TYR A 120 10.54 3.75 -30.96
C TYR A 120 11.60 2.68 -31.24
N GLN A 121 12.63 3.00 -32.01
CA GLN A 121 13.68 2.05 -32.34
C GLN A 121 14.87 2.22 -31.42
N ILE A 122 15.25 1.12 -30.75
CA ILE A 122 16.42 1.08 -29.89
C ILE A 122 17.34 -0.04 -30.34
N VAL A 123 18.49 0.38 -30.84
CA VAL A 123 19.56 -0.50 -31.28
C VAL A 123 20.66 -0.42 -30.22
N ARG A 124 21.02 -1.56 -29.65
CA ARG A 124 22.18 -1.66 -28.76
C ARG A 124 23.40 -2.03 -29.60
N SER A 125 24.49 -1.29 -29.43
CA SER A 125 25.80 -1.69 -29.94
C SER A 125 26.29 -2.93 -29.19
N ARG A 126 27.37 -3.57 -29.63
CA ARG A 126 27.93 -4.80 -29.00
C ARG A 126 28.50 -4.59 -27.57
N ARG A 127 28.20 -3.48 -26.90
CA ARG A 127 28.63 -3.18 -25.53
C ARG A 127 27.42 -2.87 -24.65
#